data_AF-G5JLM3-F1
#
_entry.id   AF-G5JLM3-F1
#
_cell.length_a   1.000
_cell.length_b   1.000
_cell.length_c   1.000
_cell.angle_alpha   90.00
_cell.angle_beta   90.00
_cell.angle_gamma   90.00
#
_symmetry.space_group_name_H-M   'P 1'
#
loop_
_entity.id
_entity.type
_entity.pdbx_description
1 polymer ?
#
loop_
_entity_poly.entity_id
_entity_poly.type
_entity_poly.pdbx_seq_one_letter_code
_entity_poly.pdbx_strand_id
1 'polypeptide(L)'
;MITYMRTDSTRISDTAKAEAKDYIIDKYGNEYVSKRKASGKQGDQDAHEAIRPSSTLRTPDDMKPFLTRDQYRLYKLIWERFVASQMAPAILDTVALDVTQGDIKFRANGQTIKFKGFMTLYVEAKDDKDSDKENKLPNLEQGDQVTATNIEPAQHFTQPPPRYTEARLVKTLEELKIGRPSTYAPTIDTIQKRNYVKLDSKRFVPTELGEIVHEQVKEYFPEIIDVEFTVNMETLLDKNC
;
A
#
# COMPACT_ATOMS: atom_id res chain seq x y z
N MET A 1 -6.01 -22.21 5.46
CA MET A 1 -5.34 -21.29 6.40
C MET A 1 -5.77 -19.85 6.16
N ILE A 2 -5.78 -19.40 4.91
CA ILE A 2 -6.37 -18.15 4.46
C ILE A 2 -7.61 -18.42 3.58
N THR A 3 -8.40 -17.39 3.30
CA THR A 3 -9.46 -17.39 2.27
C THR A 3 -8.87 -17.44 0.85
N TYR A 4 -9.73 -17.54 -0.17
CA TYR A 4 -9.29 -17.67 -1.56
C TYR A 4 -8.48 -16.44 -2.01
N MET A 5 -7.29 -16.67 -2.58
CA MET A 5 -6.29 -15.63 -2.84
C MET A 5 -6.47 -14.86 -4.15
N ARG A 6 -7.38 -15.30 -5.03
CA ARG A 6 -7.69 -14.58 -6.27
C ARG A 6 -9.01 -13.86 -6.08
N THR A 7 -8.92 -12.64 -5.57
CA THR A 7 -10.07 -11.78 -5.29
C THR A 7 -9.64 -10.33 -5.46
N ASP A 8 -10.57 -9.53 -5.97
CA ASP A 8 -10.57 -8.07 -6.01
C ASP A 8 -11.41 -7.46 -4.88
N SER A 9 -12.08 -8.31 -4.08
CA SER A 9 -12.95 -7.88 -2.99
C SER A 9 -12.14 -7.57 -1.74
N THR A 10 -12.46 -6.44 -1.11
CA THR A 10 -11.99 -6.08 0.24
C THR A 10 -13.05 -6.34 1.31
N ARG A 11 -14.17 -6.98 0.92
CA ARG A 11 -15.28 -7.30 1.81
C ARG A 11 -14.86 -8.33 2.86
N ILE A 12 -15.31 -8.13 4.10
CA ILE A 12 -15.10 -9.06 5.22
C ILE A 12 -16.47 -9.51 5.71
N SER A 13 -16.65 -10.81 5.94
CA SER A 13 -17.87 -11.38 6.53
C SER A 13 -18.12 -10.87 7.96
N ASP A 14 -19.39 -10.77 8.35
CA ASP A 14 -19.74 -10.24 9.68
C ASP A 14 -19.27 -11.17 10.81
N THR A 15 -19.20 -12.48 10.55
CA THR A 15 -18.59 -13.46 11.47
C THR A 15 -17.11 -13.17 11.71
N ALA A 16 -16.35 -12.89 10.65
CA ALA A 16 -14.93 -12.55 10.78
C ALA A 16 -14.71 -11.19 11.46
N LYS A 17 -15.59 -10.20 11.22
CA LYS A 17 -15.54 -8.90 11.94
C LYS A 17 -15.79 -9.09 13.43
N ALA A 18 -16.78 -9.90 13.80
CA ALA A 18 -17.10 -10.17 15.20
C ALA A 18 -15.94 -10.87 15.91
N GLU A 19 -15.39 -11.94 15.32
CA GLU A 19 -14.24 -12.66 15.90
C GLU A 19 -13.00 -11.76 16.04
N ALA A 20 -12.72 -10.92 15.03
CA ALA A 20 -11.62 -9.98 15.10
C ALA A 20 -11.83 -8.91 16.18
N LYS A 21 -13.06 -8.40 16.33
CA LYS A 21 -13.40 -7.45 17.41
C LYS A 21 -13.15 -8.06 18.78
N ASP A 22 -13.62 -9.28 19.02
CA ASP A 22 -13.45 -9.95 20.30
C ASP A 22 -11.96 -10.20 20.61
N TYR A 23 -11.19 -10.65 19.61
CA TYR A 23 -9.74 -10.80 19.73
C TYR A 23 -9.05 -9.46 20.06
N ILE A 24 -9.45 -8.36 19.41
CA ILE A 24 -8.86 -7.03 19.65
C ILE A 24 -9.16 -6.54 21.06
N ILE A 25 -10.40 -6.76 21.55
CA ILE A 25 -10.78 -6.40 22.92
C ILE A 25 -9.93 -7.18 23.94
N ASP A 26 -9.76 -8.48 23.75
CA ASP A 26 -8.94 -9.33 24.65
C ASP A 26 -7.47 -8.91 24.67
N LYS A 27 -6.87 -8.65 23.48
CA LYS A 27 -5.42 -8.43 23.36
C LYS A 27 -4.97 -6.98 23.50
N TYR A 28 -5.75 -6.03 23.01
CA TYR A 28 -5.34 -4.63 22.92
C TYR A 28 -6.23 -3.70 23.75
N GLY A 29 -7.45 -4.11 24.08
CA GLY A 29 -8.42 -3.29 24.80
C GLY A 29 -9.48 -2.66 23.88
N ASN A 30 -10.57 -2.20 24.50
CA ASN A 30 -11.75 -1.73 23.79
C ASN A 30 -11.50 -0.45 22.96
N GLU A 31 -10.53 0.39 23.35
CA GLU A 31 -10.12 1.59 22.63
C GLU A 31 -9.47 1.29 21.27
N TYR A 32 -8.95 0.08 21.08
CA TYR A 32 -8.33 -0.35 19.83
C TYR A 32 -9.33 -0.92 18.82
N VAL A 33 -10.61 -1.06 19.17
CA VAL A 33 -11.64 -1.53 18.22
C VAL A 33 -12.04 -0.40 17.28
N SER A 34 -12.09 -0.69 15.98
CA SER A 34 -12.60 0.27 14.99
C SER A 34 -14.06 0.64 15.26
N LYS A 35 -14.34 1.94 15.32
CA LYS A 35 -15.71 2.49 15.37
C LYS A 35 -16.26 2.84 13.98
N ARG A 36 -15.47 2.64 12.92
CA ARG A 36 -15.89 3.00 11.55
C ARG A 36 -16.95 2.01 11.06
N LYS A 37 -18.06 2.53 10.54
CA LYS A 37 -18.99 1.74 9.74
C LYS A 37 -18.33 1.49 8.38
N ALA A 38 -18.40 0.26 7.87
CA ALA A 38 -17.83 -0.07 6.56
C ALA A 38 -18.42 0.84 5.49
N SER A 39 -17.57 1.58 4.78
CA SER A 39 -17.95 2.39 3.63
C SER A 39 -17.60 1.61 2.36
N GLY A 40 -18.58 0.92 1.78
CA GLY A 40 -18.44 0.25 0.50
C GLY A 40 -19.81 0.07 -0.16
N LYS A 41 -19.93 0.42 -1.44
CA LYS A 41 -21.09 0.03 -2.26
C LYS A 41 -21.06 -1.50 -2.39
N GLN A 42 -21.98 -2.16 -1.70
CA GLN A 42 -22.33 -3.55 -1.95
C GLN A 42 -22.94 -3.64 -3.35
N GLY A 43 -22.17 -4.13 -4.31
CA GLY A 43 -22.75 -4.72 -5.50
C GLY A 43 -23.38 -6.05 -5.10
N ASP A 44 -24.64 -6.26 -5.45
CA ASP A 44 -25.44 -7.47 -5.12
C ASP A 44 -24.87 -8.79 -5.67
N GLN A 45 -23.72 -8.77 -6.35
CA GLN A 45 -23.05 -9.94 -6.93
C GLN A 45 -21.75 -10.35 -6.22
N ASP A 46 -21.27 -9.59 -5.23
CA ASP A 46 -19.94 -9.81 -4.67
C ASP A 46 -19.93 -10.81 -3.49
N ALA A 47 -20.08 -12.11 -3.82
CA ALA A 47 -19.94 -13.21 -2.86
C ALA A 47 -18.48 -13.41 -2.42
N HIS A 48 -17.52 -12.76 -3.07
CA HIS A 48 -16.10 -12.89 -2.75
C HIS A 48 -15.74 -12.19 -1.45
N GLU A 49 -14.66 -12.66 -0.82
CA GLU A 49 -14.20 -12.18 0.48
C GLU A 49 -12.71 -11.82 0.36
N ALA A 50 -12.30 -10.79 1.08
CA ALA A 50 -10.91 -10.39 1.19
C ALA A 50 -9.99 -11.55 1.58
N ILE A 51 -8.73 -11.46 1.18
CA ILE A 51 -7.69 -12.38 1.61
C ILE A 51 -7.42 -12.13 3.10
N ARG A 52 -7.82 -13.08 3.95
CA ARG A 52 -7.67 -13.01 5.41
C ARG A 52 -7.40 -14.39 5.99
N PRO A 53 -6.95 -14.50 7.25
CA PRO A 53 -6.96 -15.76 7.96
C PRO A 53 -8.38 -16.34 8.01
N SER A 54 -8.47 -17.65 7.86
CA SER A 54 -9.74 -18.38 8.06
C SER A 54 -10.38 -18.13 9.42
N SER A 55 -9.55 -17.93 10.46
CA SER A 55 -9.94 -17.45 11.80
C SER A 55 -8.83 -16.57 12.36
N THR A 56 -9.21 -15.50 13.05
CA THR A 56 -8.35 -14.55 13.77
C THR A 56 -7.58 -15.24 14.89
N LEU A 57 -8.16 -16.26 15.52
CA LEU A 57 -7.56 -17.00 16.62
C LEU A 57 -6.36 -17.85 16.20
N ARG A 58 -6.17 -18.08 14.89
CA ARG A 58 -4.96 -18.70 14.34
C ARG A 58 -3.86 -17.66 14.25
N THR A 59 -3.27 -17.29 15.38
CA THR A 59 -2.22 -16.25 15.41
C THR A 59 -1.00 -16.69 14.61
N PRO A 60 -0.15 -15.75 14.15
CA PRO A 60 1.08 -16.11 13.45
C PRO A 60 1.96 -17.06 14.26
N ASP A 61 2.09 -16.82 15.58
CA ASP A 61 2.93 -17.64 16.45
C ASP A 61 2.40 -19.07 16.57
N ASP A 62 1.08 -19.26 16.67
CA ASP A 62 0.45 -20.59 16.70
C ASP A 62 0.60 -21.33 15.36
N MET A 63 0.59 -20.60 14.24
CA MET A 63 0.72 -21.19 12.91
C MET A 63 2.17 -21.44 12.50
N LYS A 64 3.14 -20.79 13.14
CA LYS A 64 4.57 -20.87 12.78
C LYS A 64 5.13 -22.30 12.70
N PRO A 65 4.81 -23.24 13.60
CA PRO A 65 5.32 -24.61 13.52
C PRO A 65 4.83 -25.40 12.29
N PHE A 66 3.72 -24.98 11.67
CA PHE A 66 3.08 -25.68 10.55
C PHE A 66 3.46 -25.08 9.19
N LEU A 67 4.30 -24.05 9.17
CA LEU A 67 4.58 -23.27 7.98
C LEU A 67 6.08 -23.25 7.66
N THR A 68 6.40 -23.27 6.37
CA THR A 68 7.74 -22.89 5.94
C THR A 68 7.99 -21.41 6.26
N ARG A 69 9.26 -20.99 6.23
CA ARG A 69 9.65 -19.61 6.51
C ARG A 69 8.89 -18.58 5.66
N ASP A 70 8.72 -18.85 4.37
CA ASP A 70 8.08 -17.91 3.45
C ASP A 70 6.55 -17.95 3.57
N GLN A 71 5.97 -19.13 3.80
CA GLN A 71 4.53 -19.24 4.12
C GLN A 71 4.20 -18.51 5.42
N TYR A 72 5.04 -18.64 6.46
CA TYR A 72 4.87 -17.94 7.73
C TYR A 72 4.92 -16.42 7.54
N ARG A 73 5.89 -15.91 6.78
CA ARG A 73 6.00 -14.46 6.50
C ARG A 73 4.77 -13.93 5.78
N LEU A 74 4.30 -14.64 4.76
CA LEU A 74 3.09 -14.25 4.03
C LEU A 74 1.83 -14.34 4.91
N TYR A 75 1.69 -15.42 5.67
CA TYR A 75 0.57 -15.60 6.61
C TYR A 75 0.55 -14.50 7.66
N LYS A 76 1.71 -14.21 8.26
CA LYS A 76 1.87 -13.13 9.24
C LYS A 76 1.44 -11.79 8.65
N LEU A 77 1.89 -11.45 7.44
CA LEU A 77 1.51 -10.23 6.75
C LEU A 77 -0.02 -10.14 6.53
N ILE A 78 -0.63 -11.22 6.04
CA ILE A 78 -2.08 -11.30 5.80
C ILE A 78 -2.84 -11.13 7.13
N TRP A 79 -2.39 -11.81 8.19
CA TRP A 79 -3.00 -11.75 9.51
C TRP A 79 -2.90 -10.35 10.12
N GLU A 80 -1.72 -9.74 10.10
CA GLU A 80 -1.49 -8.40 10.64
C GLU A 80 -2.30 -7.35 9.88
N ARG A 81 -2.36 -7.42 8.54
CA ARG A 81 -3.18 -6.50 7.72
C ARG A 81 -4.66 -6.66 8.02
N PHE A 82 -5.15 -7.90 8.15
CA PHE A 82 -6.55 -8.18 8.46
C PHE A 82 -6.93 -7.62 9.83
N VAL A 83 -6.19 -7.96 10.90
CA VAL A 83 -6.51 -7.49 12.25
C VAL A 83 -6.39 -5.97 12.34
N ALA A 84 -5.34 -5.38 11.77
CA ALA A 84 -5.16 -3.93 11.71
C ALA A 84 -6.33 -3.22 11.01
N SER A 85 -6.92 -3.80 9.97
CA SER A 85 -8.10 -3.24 9.29
C SER A 85 -9.34 -3.13 10.19
N GLN A 86 -9.40 -3.95 11.24
CA GLN A 86 -10.48 -3.96 12.24
C GLN A 86 -10.14 -3.13 13.49
N MET A 87 -8.92 -2.56 13.55
CA MET A 87 -8.47 -1.72 14.66
C MET A 87 -8.81 -0.23 14.45
N ALA A 88 -8.84 0.52 15.55
CA ALA A 88 -9.03 1.96 15.55
C ALA A 88 -7.89 2.68 14.79
N PRO A 89 -8.18 3.84 14.15
CA PRO A 89 -7.14 4.63 13.50
C PRO A 89 -6.10 5.12 14.51
N ALA A 90 -4.86 5.31 14.05
CA ALA A 90 -3.88 6.07 14.80
C ALA A 90 -4.32 7.53 14.93
N ILE A 91 -4.00 8.17 16.07
CA ILE A 91 -4.20 9.59 16.31
C ILE A 91 -2.81 10.22 16.38
N LEU A 92 -2.56 11.17 15.48
CA LEU A 92 -1.33 11.93 15.39
C LEU A 92 -1.61 13.38 15.79
N ASP A 93 -0.75 13.95 16.62
CA ASP A 93 -0.70 15.39 16.85
C ASP A 93 0.33 15.98 15.89
N THR A 94 -0.13 16.82 14.96
CA THR A 94 0.72 17.49 13.97
C THR A 94 0.91 18.94 14.36
N VAL A 95 2.15 19.41 14.34
CA VAL A 95 2.53 20.78 14.67
C VAL A 95 3.25 21.40 13.47
N ALA A 96 2.85 22.61 13.09
CA ALA A 96 3.57 23.42 12.11
C ALA A 96 4.11 24.66 12.83
N LEU A 97 5.43 24.85 12.75
CA LEU A 97 6.12 25.99 13.30
C LEU A 97 6.58 26.89 12.15
N ASP A 98 6.19 28.16 12.24
CA ASP A 98 6.64 29.22 11.34
C ASP A 98 7.54 30.18 12.13
N VAL A 99 8.81 30.28 11.74
CA VAL A 99 9.78 31.22 12.32
C VAL A 99 10.07 32.31 11.31
N THR A 100 9.82 33.56 11.69
CA THR A 100 10.01 34.72 10.81
C THR A 100 11.18 35.56 11.30
N GLN A 101 12.05 35.96 10.38
CA GLN A 101 13.09 36.96 10.64
C GLN A 101 13.16 37.93 9.46
N GLY A 102 12.77 39.18 9.68
CA GLY A 102 12.53 40.15 8.60
C GLY A 102 11.52 39.59 7.60
N ASP A 103 11.91 39.54 6.33
CA ASP A 103 11.07 39.02 5.23
C ASP A 103 11.25 37.51 4.98
N ILE A 104 12.11 36.83 5.75
CA ILE A 104 12.40 35.41 5.59
C ILE A 104 11.55 34.58 6.54
N LYS A 105 10.94 33.52 6.01
CA LYS A 105 10.13 32.56 6.76
C LYS A 105 10.71 31.16 6.68
N PHE A 106 11.05 30.59 7.83
CA PHE A 106 11.42 29.20 7.98
C PHE A 106 10.20 28.42 8.47
N ARG A 107 9.98 27.23 7.91
CA ARG A 107 8.89 26.34 8.32
C ARG A 107 9.43 24.99 8.75
N ALA A 108 9.00 24.53 9.91
CA ALA A 108 9.23 23.17 10.37
C ALA A 108 7.89 22.48 10.63
N ASN A 109 7.79 21.21 10.23
CA ASN A 109 6.63 20.38 10.53
C ASN A 109 7.07 19.25 11.46
N GLY A 110 6.27 19.02 12.49
CA GLY A 110 6.45 17.94 13.44
C GLY A 110 5.20 17.10 13.60
N GLN A 111 5.41 15.87 14.04
CA GLN A 111 4.34 14.94 14.33
C GLN A 111 4.71 14.05 15.52
N THR A 112 3.74 13.77 16.38
CA THR A 112 3.86 12.81 17.48
C THR A 112 2.66 11.87 17.49
N ILE A 113 2.89 10.58 17.78
CA ILE A 113 1.80 9.61 17.89
C ILE A 113 1.14 9.74 19.27
N LYS A 114 -0.10 10.24 19.31
CA LYS A 114 -0.92 10.31 20.53
C LYS A 114 -1.58 8.98 20.85
N PHE A 115 -2.00 8.24 19.83
CA PHE A 115 -2.56 6.89 19.95
C PHE A 115 -2.16 6.06 18.74
N LYS A 116 -1.60 4.87 18.98
CA LYS A 116 -1.08 4.03 17.89
C LYS A 116 -2.18 3.37 17.06
N GLY A 117 -3.34 3.04 17.65
CA GLY A 117 -4.40 2.32 16.95
C GLY A 117 -3.87 1.09 16.20
N PHE A 118 -4.23 0.95 14.93
CA PHE A 118 -3.75 -0.13 14.07
C PHE A 118 -2.22 -0.17 13.87
N MET A 119 -1.50 0.95 14.06
CA MET A 119 -0.03 1.01 13.90
C MET A 119 0.71 0.21 14.97
N THR A 120 0.03 -0.21 16.05
CA THR A 120 0.58 -1.17 17.02
C THR A 120 0.92 -2.50 16.36
N LEU A 121 0.17 -2.87 15.31
CA LEU A 121 0.27 -4.17 14.67
C LEU A 121 0.79 -4.10 13.23
N TYR A 122 0.44 -3.05 12.48
CA TYR A 122 0.76 -2.96 11.06
C TYR A 122 1.14 -1.54 10.66
N VAL A 123 2.30 -1.40 10.02
CA VAL A 123 2.73 -0.18 9.34
C VAL A 123 3.03 -0.54 7.89
N GLU A 124 2.40 0.16 6.96
CA GLU A 124 2.62 -0.09 5.53
C GLU A 124 4.03 0.35 5.15
N ALA A 125 4.80 -0.55 4.55
CA ALA A 125 6.12 -0.22 4.06
C ALA A 125 5.97 0.77 2.89
N LYS A 126 6.55 1.97 3.03
CA LYS A 126 6.67 2.91 1.90
C LYS A 126 7.78 2.43 0.97
N ASP A 127 7.56 2.55 -0.34
CA ASP A 127 8.54 2.18 -1.38
C ASP A 127 9.84 3.00 -1.27
N ASP A 128 9.76 4.23 -0.75
CA ASP A 128 10.90 5.09 -0.47
C ASP A 128 11.03 5.34 1.05
N LYS A 129 12.21 5.02 1.60
CA LYS A 129 12.50 4.87 3.04
C LYS A 129 12.64 6.19 3.84
N ASP A 130 11.95 7.27 3.49
CA ASP A 130 12.35 8.61 3.97
C ASP A 130 11.50 9.28 5.06
N SER A 131 10.48 8.66 5.67
CA SER A 131 9.56 9.46 6.50
C SER A 131 8.91 8.83 7.74
N ASP A 132 9.56 7.90 8.43
CA ASP A 132 9.02 7.35 9.68
C ASP A 132 9.86 7.71 10.92
N LYS A 133 10.59 8.82 10.89
CA LYS A 133 11.08 9.45 12.13
C LYS A 133 9.98 10.35 12.67
N GLU A 134 9.55 10.13 13.91
CA GLU A 134 8.78 11.12 14.67
C GLU A 134 9.63 12.40 14.73
N ASN A 135 9.30 13.37 13.89
CA ASN A 135 9.96 14.66 13.91
C ASN A 135 9.30 15.48 15.02
N LYS A 136 9.60 15.13 16.28
CA LYS A 136 9.01 15.80 17.44
C LYS A 136 9.60 17.21 17.55
N LEU A 137 8.75 18.22 17.38
CA LEU A 137 9.13 19.60 17.65
C LEU A 137 9.07 19.88 19.16
N PRO A 138 9.92 20.80 19.66
CA PRO A 138 9.80 21.30 21.02
C PRO A 138 8.46 22.03 21.21
N ASN A 139 8.00 22.10 22.46
CA ASN A 139 6.85 22.93 22.79
C ASN A 139 7.29 24.40 22.73
N LEU A 140 6.63 25.19 21.89
CA LEU A 140 6.91 26.62 21.69
C LEU A 140 5.59 27.38 21.73
N GLU A 141 5.63 28.58 22.26
CA GLU A 141 4.51 29.51 22.29
C GLU A 141 4.71 30.65 21.28
N GLN A 142 3.61 31.28 20.88
CA GLN A 142 3.69 32.43 19.99
C GLN A 142 4.44 33.58 20.68
N GLY A 143 5.51 34.05 20.05
CA GLY A 143 6.37 35.11 20.58
C GLY A 143 7.67 34.61 21.20
N ASP A 144 7.84 33.28 21.34
CA ASP A 144 9.11 32.70 21.73
C ASP A 144 10.24 33.10 20.78
N GLN A 145 11.38 33.46 21.36
CA GLN A 145 12.58 33.76 20.60
C GLN A 145 13.39 32.47 20.39
N VAL A 146 13.76 32.22 19.13
CA VAL A 146 14.62 31.09 18.76
C VAL A 146 15.92 31.61 18.15
N THR A 147 17.03 30.93 18.42
CA THR A 147 18.34 31.28 17.88
C THR A 147 18.73 30.28 16.81
N ALA A 148 19.08 30.78 15.61
CA ALA A 148 19.63 29.94 14.55
C ALA A 148 21.05 29.49 14.95
N THR A 149 21.24 28.20 15.19
CA THR A 149 22.55 27.63 15.55
C THR A 149 23.38 27.24 14.33
N ASN A 150 22.71 26.84 13.24
CA ASN A 150 23.34 26.47 11.97
C ASN A 150 22.37 26.79 10.83
N ILE A 151 22.90 27.27 9.70
CA ILE A 151 22.13 27.55 8.48
C ILE A 151 22.89 26.90 7.33
N GLU A 152 22.35 25.80 6.81
CA GLU A 152 22.93 25.05 5.70
C GLU A 152 22.16 25.34 4.41
N PRO A 153 22.79 25.99 3.40
CA PRO A 153 22.17 26.15 2.10
C PRO A 153 21.99 24.79 1.42
N ALA A 154 20.74 24.40 1.17
CA ALA A 154 20.43 23.18 0.43
C ALA A 154 20.02 23.53 -1.02
N GLN A 155 20.72 22.95 -1.99
CA GLN A 155 20.31 22.97 -3.39
C GLN A 155 19.71 21.62 -3.74
N HIS A 156 18.46 21.62 -4.19
CA HIS A 156 17.79 20.42 -4.68
C HIS A 156 17.69 20.44 -6.20
N PHE A 157 17.93 19.29 -6.82
CA PHE A 157 17.69 19.06 -8.24
C PHE A 157 16.42 18.22 -8.40
N THR A 158 15.68 18.47 -9.47
CA THR A 158 14.59 17.58 -9.86
C THR A 158 15.16 16.22 -10.26
N GLN A 159 14.52 15.17 -9.78
CA GLN A 159 14.84 13.80 -10.18
C GLN A 159 13.81 13.32 -11.21
N PRO A 160 14.21 12.48 -12.18
CA PRO A 160 13.24 11.85 -13.07
C PRO A 160 12.30 10.94 -12.27
N PRO A 161 11.09 10.65 -12.79
CA PRO A 161 10.17 9.72 -12.14
C PRO A 161 10.84 8.37 -11.85
N PRO A 162 10.67 7.80 -10.65
CA PRO A 162 11.29 6.53 -10.32
C PRO A 162 10.71 5.42 -11.19
N ARG A 163 11.57 4.50 -11.64
CA ARG A 163 11.15 3.30 -12.38
C ARG A 163 10.22 2.43 -11.54
N TYR A 164 9.39 1.65 -12.22
CA TYR A 164 8.44 0.73 -11.61
C TYR A 164 9.14 -0.42 -10.87
N THR A 165 8.67 -0.70 -9.66
CA THR A 165 8.84 -2.00 -9.01
C THR A 165 7.70 -2.94 -9.44
N GLU A 166 7.77 -4.22 -9.10
CA GLU A 166 6.63 -5.15 -9.28
C GLU A 166 5.37 -4.62 -8.60
N ALA A 167 5.46 -4.20 -7.34
CA ALA A 167 4.33 -3.66 -6.59
C ALA A 167 3.71 -2.43 -7.26
N ARG A 168 4.55 -1.46 -7.69
CA ARG A 168 4.06 -0.25 -8.35
C ARG A 168 3.45 -0.55 -9.71
N LEU A 169 4.00 -1.50 -10.46
CA LEU A 169 3.44 -1.92 -11.74
C LEU A 169 2.07 -2.57 -11.55
N VAL A 170 1.91 -3.50 -10.59
CA VAL A 170 0.62 -4.11 -10.27
C VAL A 170 -0.41 -3.04 -9.88
N LYS A 171 -0.01 -2.09 -9.01
CA LYS A 171 -0.87 -0.98 -8.60
C LYS A 171 -1.31 -0.12 -9.79
N THR A 172 -0.38 0.24 -10.69
CA THR A 172 -0.71 1.03 -11.87
C THR A 172 -1.61 0.26 -12.85
N LEU A 173 -1.39 -1.05 -13.03
CA LEU A 173 -2.29 -1.88 -13.84
C LEU A 173 -3.71 -1.93 -13.24
N GLU A 174 -3.84 -2.08 -11.93
CA GLU A 174 -5.11 -2.03 -11.21
C GLU A 174 -5.82 -0.66 -11.35
N GLU A 175 -5.10 0.45 -11.14
CA GLU A 175 -5.62 1.82 -11.27
C GLU A 175 -6.10 2.11 -12.70
N LEU A 176 -5.36 1.60 -13.70
CA LEU A 176 -5.73 1.69 -15.11
C LEU A 176 -6.79 0.66 -15.51
N LYS A 177 -7.20 -0.25 -14.62
CA LYS A 177 -8.14 -1.37 -14.91
C LYS A 177 -7.66 -2.31 -16.03
N ILE A 178 -6.34 -2.48 -16.14
CA ILE A 178 -5.70 -3.43 -17.04
C ILE A 178 -5.35 -4.70 -16.24
N GLY A 179 -5.87 -5.84 -16.67
CA GLY A 179 -5.66 -7.12 -15.99
C GLY A 179 -6.55 -7.33 -14.76
N ARG A 180 -6.37 -8.49 -14.12
CA ARG A 180 -7.18 -9.00 -13.00
C ARG A 180 -6.26 -9.67 -11.97
N PRO A 181 -6.73 -9.97 -10.74
CA PRO A 181 -5.96 -10.72 -9.75
C PRO A 181 -5.35 -12.03 -10.28
N SER A 182 -6.00 -12.66 -11.27
CA SER A 182 -5.52 -13.86 -11.94
C SER A 182 -4.42 -13.62 -12.99
N THR A 183 -4.24 -12.40 -13.48
CA THR A 183 -3.34 -12.09 -14.62
C THR A 183 -2.13 -11.23 -14.25
N TYR A 184 -2.11 -10.51 -13.13
CA TYR A 184 -0.97 -9.65 -12.77
C TYR A 184 0.37 -10.39 -12.71
N ALA A 185 0.45 -11.48 -11.94
CA ALA A 185 1.68 -12.26 -11.81
C ALA A 185 2.09 -12.95 -13.13
N PRO A 186 1.18 -13.63 -13.86
CA PRO A 186 1.50 -14.17 -15.19
C PRO A 186 2.00 -13.12 -16.20
N THR A 187 1.43 -11.91 -16.20
CA THR A 187 1.87 -10.82 -17.09
C THR A 187 3.31 -10.40 -16.76
N ILE A 188 3.61 -10.17 -15.48
CA ILE A 188 4.96 -9.81 -15.01
C ILE A 188 5.98 -10.91 -15.32
N ASP A 189 5.61 -12.17 -15.12
CA ASP A 189 6.46 -13.32 -15.43
C ASP A 189 6.71 -13.42 -16.95
N THR A 190 5.69 -13.18 -17.77
CA THR A 190 5.78 -13.26 -19.24
C THR A 190 6.72 -12.19 -19.80
N ILE A 191 6.58 -10.93 -19.40
CA ILE A 191 7.43 -9.83 -19.93
C ILE A 191 8.89 -9.99 -19.51
N GLN A 192 9.16 -10.62 -18.37
CA GLN A 192 10.52 -10.96 -17.93
C GLN A 192 11.07 -12.17 -18.69
N LYS A 193 10.31 -13.26 -18.80
CA LYS A 193 10.72 -14.47 -19.53
C LYS A 193 10.98 -14.23 -21.01
N ARG A 194 10.21 -13.33 -21.64
CA ARG A 194 10.42 -12.90 -23.03
C ARG A 194 11.54 -11.86 -23.18
N ASN A 195 12.20 -11.50 -22.09
CA ASN A 195 13.30 -10.55 -22.06
C ASN A 195 12.94 -9.17 -22.63
N TYR A 196 11.69 -8.73 -22.46
CA TYR A 196 11.28 -7.35 -22.79
C TYR A 196 11.67 -6.35 -21.70
N VAL A 197 11.71 -6.83 -20.46
CA VAL A 197 12.19 -6.07 -19.30
C VAL A 197 13.14 -6.93 -18.49
N LYS A 198 14.04 -6.27 -17.75
CA LYS A 198 14.88 -6.88 -16.73
C LYS A 198 14.71 -6.15 -15.40
N LEU A 199 15.03 -6.83 -14.31
CA LEU A 199 15.11 -6.20 -12.99
C LEU A 199 16.53 -5.73 -12.74
N ASP A 200 16.69 -4.42 -12.50
CA ASP A 200 17.88 -3.82 -11.93
C ASP A 200 17.53 -3.22 -10.58
N SER A 201 18.17 -3.68 -9.51
CA SER A 201 17.93 -3.22 -8.14
C SER A 201 16.43 -3.23 -7.77
N LYS A 202 15.72 -4.30 -8.17
CA LYS A 202 14.26 -4.51 -8.01
C LYS A 202 13.36 -3.53 -8.79
N ARG A 203 13.90 -2.83 -9.79
CA ARG A 203 13.15 -1.93 -10.67
C ARG A 203 13.19 -2.45 -12.10
N PHE A 204 12.07 -2.38 -12.80
CA PHE A 204 11.98 -2.74 -14.20
C PHE A 204 12.74 -1.75 -15.06
N VAL A 205 13.59 -2.28 -15.93
CA VAL A 205 14.28 -1.54 -16.98
C VAL A 205 13.94 -2.23 -18.30
N PRO A 206 13.46 -1.48 -19.32
CA PRO A 206 13.25 -2.06 -20.63
C PRO A 206 14.57 -2.55 -21.21
N THR A 207 14.54 -3.66 -21.93
CA THR A 207 15.68 -4.13 -22.71
C THR A 207 15.62 -3.52 -24.11
N GLU A 208 16.74 -3.55 -24.84
CA GLU A 208 16.76 -3.15 -26.25
C GLU A 208 15.71 -3.91 -27.08
N LEU A 209 15.56 -5.22 -26.84
CA LEU A 209 14.52 -6.03 -27.48
C LEU A 209 13.10 -5.53 -27.14
N GLY A 210 12.85 -5.22 -25.87
CA GLY A 210 11.56 -4.69 -25.42
C GLY A 210 11.23 -3.35 -26.07
N GLU A 211 12.21 -2.45 -26.19
CA GLU A 211 12.05 -1.15 -26.83
C GLU A 211 11.74 -1.31 -28.33
N ILE A 212 12.52 -2.12 -29.06
CA ILE A 212 12.31 -2.35 -30.49
C ILE A 212 10.91 -2.94 -30.75
N VAL A 213 10.52 -3.96 -29.97
CA VAL A 213 9.19 -4.58 -30.11
C VAL A 213 8.08 -3.57 -29.78
N HIS A 214 8.24 -2.78 -28.73
CA HIS A 214 7.25 -1.75 -28.39
C HIS A 214 7.08 -0.71 -29.51
N GLU A 215 8.17 -0.19 -30.05
CA GLU A 215 8.14 0.81 -31.13
C GLU A 215 7.49 0.23 -32.41
N GLN A 216 7.84 -1.00 -32.81
CA GLN A 216 7.21 -1.64 -33.97
C GLN A 216 5.70 -1.86 -33.77
N VAL A 217 5.29 -2.35 -32.60
CA VAL A 217 3.85 -2.57 -32.34
C VAL A 217 3.11 -1.24 -32.28
N LYS A 218 3.73 -0.19 -31.73
CA LYS A 218 3.15 1.16 -31.69
C LYS A 218 3.02 1.80 -33.07
N GLU A 219 3.98 1.58 -33.96
CA GLU A 219 3.93 2.10 -35.32
C GLU A 219 2.86 1.41 -36.17
N TYR A 220 2.78 0.08 -36.13
CA TYR A 220 1.90 -0.70 -37.02
C TYR A 220 0.54 -1.04 -36.42
N PHE A 221 0.40 -1.06 -35.08
CA PHE A 221 -0.82 -1.45 -34.37
C PHE A 221 -1.17 -0.50 -33.20
N PRO A 222 -1.21 0.83 -33.42
CA PRO A 222 -1.42 1.81 -32.35
C PRO A 222 -2.74 1.61 -31.59
N GLU A 223 -3.80 1.16 -32.28
CA GLU A 223 -5.12 0.93 -31.68
C GLU A 223 -5.14 -0.25 -30.69
N ILE A 224 -4.26 -1.24 -30.87
CA ILE A 224 -4.26 -2.46 -30.04
C ILE A 224 -3.50 -2.26 -28.73
N ILE A 225 -2.49 -1.38 -28.74
CA ILE A 225 -1.68 -1.08 -27.55
C ILE A 225 -2.21 0.10 -26.73
N ASP A 226 -3.33 0.68 -27.17
CA ASP A 226 -3.98 1.74 -26.44
C ASP A 226 -4.56 1.21 -25.11
N VAL A 227 -4.36 1.99 -24.06
CA VAL A 227 -4.81 1.64 -22.70
C VAL A 227 -6.34 1.57 -22.65
N GLU A 228 -7.03 2.51 -23.27
CA GLU A 228 -8.50 2.55 -23.29
C GLU A 228 -9.06 1.36 -24.05
N PHE A 229 -8.46 1.01 -25.19
CA PHE A 229 -8.80 -0.22 -25.93
C PHE A 229 -8.68 -1.47 -25.05
N THR A 230 -7.55 -1.61 -24.35
CA THR A 230 -7.30 -2.76 -23.47
C THR A 230 -8.34 -2.86 -22.35
N VAL A 231 -8.65 -1.73 -21.70
CA VAL A 231 -9.67 -1.67 -20.63
C VAL A 231 -11.06 -2.01 -21.14
N ASN A 232 -11.41 -1.53 -22.34
CA ASN A 232 -12.70 -1.83 -22.96
C ASN A 232 -12.84 -3.33 -23.25
N MET A 233 -11.77 -3.98 -23.71
CA MET A 233 -11.77 -5.42 -23.98
C MET A 233 -11.91 -6.25 -22.71
N GLU A 234 -11.14 -5.90 -21.68
CA GLU A 234 -11.24 -6.48 -20.35
C GLU A 234 -12.66 -6.36 -19.78
N THR A 235 -13.29 -5.18 -19.92
CA THR A 235 -14.66 -4.95 -19.46
C THR A 235 -15.69 -5.77 -20.24
N LEU A 236 -15.47 -5.98 -21.54
CA LEU A 236 -16.36 -6.78 -22.38
C LEU A 236 -16.29 -8.27 -22.02
N LEU A 237 -15.11 -8.79 -21.67
CA LEU A 237 -14.95 -10.17 -21.21
C LEU A 237 -15.65 -10.41 -19.87
N ASP A 238 -15.59 -9.46 -18.94
CA ASP A 238 -16.28 -9.55 -17.64
C ASP A 238 -17.80 -9.59 -17.79
N LYS A 239 -18.36 -8.86 -18.77
CA LYS A 239 -19.82 -8.84 -19.01
C LYS A 239 -20.36 -10.14 -19.60
N ASN A 240 -19.50 -10.97 -20.17
CA ASN A 240 -19.86 -12.21 -20.86
C ASN A 240 -19.51 -13.48 -20.05
N CYS A 241 -19.00 -13.32 -18.83
CA CYS A 241 -18.82 -14.39 -17.84
C CYS A 241 -19.98 -14.38 -16.84
#